data_AF-A0A9D8MZ92-F1
#
_entry.id   AF-A0A9D8MZ92-F1
#
_cell.length_a   1.000
_cell.length_b   1.000
_cell.length_c   1.000
_cell.angle_alpha   90.00
_cell.angle_beta   90.00
_cell.angle_gamma   90.00
#
_symmetry.space_group_name_H-M   'P 1'
#
loop_
_entity.id
_entity.type
_entity.pdbx_description
1 polymer ?
#
loop_
_entity_poly.entity_id
_entity_poly.type
_entity_poly.pdbx_seq_one_letter_code
_entity_poly.pdbx_strand_id
1 'polypeptide(L)'
;LLSAFRAPVDNDNWARDQWFKQGLYDLQHKVLGKPVITNVNGITVLIAYTVVSQAKGTGGVKYRAGKAGQPFESVDEVTGGGETVSFTTTQFYNVYPNGDVLLTSSIITSDPDLPLPRLGYEVKLPSRFDRYTYYGRGPLNNYNDRKTGSFVGIYRSMVQDQFVPFPKPQSMGNREDVRWCALQDAEGYGLAFSCEMGTISTSALPWSALQLTLAQHPHELPASDGTYLHLDCAVNGMGGNSCGQGGPLKPDRVLGELHQMKLVICPFWDENEITGFGLRRDFLCPVAILRDKAGKVTIVGDTRSDGELVPVSYKVGKGKVQKYSEPFDFREGGTITAWYDGAEEVPTSASFERIEKVPVEVVYVSSEEGPDDGYAKYLVDGDPSTIWHTMYSITVPKYPHWVDFDCGEEKLIKGFTYLPRQDGSPNGNIKGYKVQLSKDGKTWSEPVVEGSFENSSKEKKVMLPTPQKARYLRFTALSSQNGADFASGAEFNILAE
;
A
#
# COMPACT_ATOMS: atom_id res chain seq x y z
N LEU A 1 -1.74 2.50 -16.91
CA LEU A 1 -2.41 1.71 -15.83
C LEU A 1 -1.77 2.07 -14.49
N LEU A 2 -2.48 1.85 -13.37
CA LEU A 2 -1.86 2.05 -12.05
C LEU A 2 -0.67 1.08 -11.92
N SER A 3 0.47 1.56 -11.46
CA SER A 3 1.66 0.76 -11.20
C SER A 3 2.18 1.07 -9.81
N ALA A 4 2.49 0.01 -9.06
CA ALA A 4 3.06 0.08 -7.72
C ALA A 4 4.29 -0.83 -7.60
N PHE A 5 4.98 -1.13 -8.71
CA PHE A 5 6.15 -2.01 -8.73
C PHE A 5 7.33 -1.35 -9.44
N ARG A 6 8.51 -1.48 -8.83
CA ARG A 6 9.78 -1.11 -9.43
C ARG A 6 10.67 -2.35 -9.47
N ALA A 7 11.61 -2.40 -10.41
CA ALA A 7 12.62 -3.44 -10.40
C ALA A 7 13.49 -3.27 -9.14
N PRO A 8 13.49 -4.25 -8.21
CA PRO A 8 14.14 -4.06 -6.91
C PRO A 8 15.60 -3.68 -7.07
N VAL A 9 16.01 -2.63 -6.37
CA VAL A 9 17.41 -2.23 -6.31
C VAL A 9 18.13 -3.06 -5.24
N ASP A 10 19.46 -3.09 -5.25
CA ASP A 10 20.23 -3.91 -4.29
C ASP A 10 19.91 -3.57 -2.82
N ASN A 11 19.55 -2.32 -2.55
CA ASN A 11 19.14 -1.85 -1.22
C ASN A 11 17.70 -2.23 -0.83
N ASP A 12 16.89 -2.82 -1.71
CA ASP A 12 15.48 -3.15 -1.42
C ASP A 12 15.29 -4.47 -0.66
N ASN A 13 16.37 -5.15 -0.26
CA ASN A 13 16.35 -6.41 0.50
C ASN A 13 15.56 -6.35 1.83
N TRP A 14 15.18 -5.18 2.34
CA TRP A 14 14.31 -5.02 3.52
C TRP A 14 12.80 -5.11 3.22
N ALA A 15 12.38 -4.92 1.96
CA ALA A 15 10.96 -4.85 1.58
C ALA A 15 10.61 -5.64 0.32
N ARG A 16 11.59 -5.97 -0.55
CA ARG A 16 11.32 -6.58 -1.85
C ARG A 16 10.52 -7.87 -1.76
N ASP A 17 10.80 -8.72 -0.76
CA ASP A 17 10.11 -10.00 -0.60
C ASP A 17 8.61 -9.77 -0.30
N GLN A 18 8.29 -8.72 0.46
CA GLN A 18 6.90 -8.29 0.68
C GLN A 18 6.26 -7.81 -0.64
N TRP A 19 6.98 -7.08 -1.49
CA TRP A 19 6.43 -6.63 -2.79
C TRP A 19 6.06 -7.79 -3.72
N PHE A 20 6.87 -8.85 -3.73
CA PHE A 20 6.55 -10.07 -4.48
C PHE A 20 5.44 -10.89 -3.81
N LYS A 21 5.46 -11.03 -2.47
CA LYS A 21 4.39 -11.66 -1.68
C LYS A 21 3.04 -11.03 -2.01
N GLN A 22 3.00 -9.70 -2.09
CA GLN A 22 1.81 -8.91 -2.42
C GLN A 22 1.50 -8.87 -3.93
N GLY A 23 2.34 -9.45 -4.79
CA GLY A 23 2.10 -9.54 -6.22
C GLY A 23 2.11 -8.20 -6.95
N LEU A 24 2.80 -7.17 -6.44
CA LEU A 24 2.80 -5.81 -7.01
C LEU A 24 3.24 -5.78 -8.49
N TYR A 25 4.02 -6.76 -8.93
CA TYR A 25 4.51 -6.91 -10.30
C TYR A 25 3.45 -7.40 -11.31
N ASP A 26 2.31 -7.91 -10.85
CA ASP A 26 1.25 -8.51 -11.69
C ASP A 26 -0.15 -7.98 -11.33
N LEU A 27 -0.25 -6.68 -11.04
CA LEU A 27 -1.55 -6.06 -10.76
C LEU A 27 -2.51 -6.23 -11.96
N GLN A 28 -3.67 -6.80 -11.68
CA GLN A 28 -4.78 -6.90 -12.63
C GLN A 28 -5.79 -5.80 -12.34
N HIS A 29 -6.24 -5.10 -13.38
CA HIS A 29 -7.14 -3.95 -13.25
C HIS A 29 -8.56 -4.32 -13.63
N LYS A 30 -9.49 -4.16 -12.69
CA LYS A 30 -10.92 -4.44 -12.88
C LYS A 30 -11.74 -3.19 -12.60
N VAL A 31 -12.50 -2.75 -13.60
CA VAL A 31 -13.49 -1.68 -13.43
C VAL A 31 -14.63 -2.19 -12.54
N LEU A 32 -14.98 -1.40 -11.52
CA LEU A 32 -16.14 -1.62 -10.67
C LEU A 32 -17.35 -0.88 -11.23
N GLY A 33 -18.42 -1.62 -11.50
CA GLY A 33 -19.67 -1.05 -11.99
C GLY A 33 -19.58 -0.50 -13.42
N LYS A 34 -20.59 0.26 -13.81
CA LYS A 34 -20.62 0.97 -15.10
C LYS A 34 -19.96 2.34 -14.93
N PRO A 35 -19.18 2.82 -15.91
CA PRO A 35 -18.65 4.17 -15.87
C PRO A 35 -19.81 5.19 -15.93
N VAL A 36 -19.64 6.32 -15.25
CA VAL A 36 -20.47 7.51 -15.44
C VAL A 36 -19.86 8.31 -16.59
N ILE A 37 -20.67 8.69 -17.56
CA ILE A 37 -20.27 9.51 -18.71
C ILE A 37 -21.21 10.70 -18.77
N THR A 38 -20.68 11.90 -18.66
CA THR A 38 -21.48 13.13 -18.69
C THR A 38 -20.74 14.28 -19.38
N ASN A 39 -21.49 15.28 -19.84
CA ASN A 39 -20.91 16.51 -20.37
C ASN A 39 -20.78 17.54 -19.24
N VAL A 40 -19.57 18.06 -19.07
CA VAL A 40 -19.27 19.17 -18.15
C VAL A 40 -19.10 20.44 -18.98
N ASN A 41 -19.73 21.53 -18.53
CA ASN A 41 -19.67 22.85 -19.20
C ASN A 41 -20.05 22.83 -20.70
N GLY A 42 -20.82 21.83 -21.13
CA GLY A 42 -21.37 21.72 -22.49
C GLY A 42 -20.40 21.26 -23.60
N ILE A 43 -19.09 21.15 -23.33
CA ILE A 43 -18.07 20.82 -24.35
C ILE A 43 -17.04 19.78 -23.91
N THR A 44 -16.89 19.54 -22.60
CA THR A 44 -15.93 18.57 -22.05
C THR A 44 -16.67 17.29 -21.69
N VAL A 45 -16.13 16.14 -22.10
CA VAL A 45 -16.67 14.83 -21.71
C VAL A 45 -15.96 14.36 -20.46
N LEU A 46 -16.71 14.16 -19.37
CA LEU A 46 -16.22 13.52 -18.15
C LEU A 46 -16.57 12.03 -18.20
N ILE A 47 -15.54 11.20 -18.02
CA ILE A 47 -15.67 9.75 -17.85
C ILE A 47 -15.15 9.40 -16.46
N ALA A 48 -16.04 8.91 -15.60
CA ALA A 48 -15.73 8.53 -14.24
C ALA A 48 -15.88 7.02 -14.03
N TYR A 49 -14.86 6.40 -13.45
CA TYR A 49 -14.91 4.99 -13.06
C TYR A 49 -14.05 4.71 -11.82
N THR A 50 -14.39 3.61 -11.15
CA THR A 50 -13.58 3.08 -10.05
C THR A 50 -12.91 1.80 -10.52
N VAL A 51 -11.61 1.66 -10.28
CA VAL A 51 -10.81 0.49 -10.66
C VAL A 51 -10.26 -0.14 -9.39
N VAL A 52 -10.40 -1.46 -9.27
CA VAL A 52 -9.61 -2.25 -8.31
C VAL A 52 -8.42 -2.84 -9.05
N SER A 53 -7.22 -2.56 -8.55
CA SER A 53 -5.97 -3.15 -9.03
C SER A 53 -5.45 -4.10 -7.96
N GLN A 54 -5.39 -5.39 -8.27
CA GLN A 54 -4.98 -6.44 -7.32
C GLN A 54 -4.32 -7.58 -8.09
N ALA A 55 -3.31 -8.20 -7.49
CA ALA A 55 -2.67 -9.39 -8.07
C ALA A 55 -3.64 -10.59 -8.07
N LYS A 56 -3.42 -11.57 -8.94
CA LYS A 56 -4.25 -12.81 -8.97
C LYS A 56 -4.14 -13.67 -7.71
N GLY A 57 -3.14 -13.41 -6.88
CA GLY A 57 -2.77 -14.18 -5.71
C GLY A 57 -1.38 -13.77 -5.24
N THR A 58 -0.89 -14.46 -4.22
CA THR A 58 0.45 -14.24 -3.68
C THR A 58 1.49 -14.90 -4.58
N GLY A 59 2.61 -14.22 -4.78
CA GLY A 59 3.77 -14.73 -5.51
C GLY A 59 5.02 -14.67 -4.65
N GLY A 60 6.11 -15.16 -5.21
CA GLY A 60 7.45 -15.03 -4.66
C GLY A 60 8.43 -14.84 -5.79
N VAL A 61 9.72 -14.84 -5.46
CA VAL A 61 10.76 -14.93 -6.47
C VAL A 61 11.58 -16.16 -6.24
N LYS A 62 11.82 -16.91 -7.31
CA LYS A 62 12.76 -18.01 -7.26
C LYS A 62 14.16 -17.46 -7.39
N TYR A 63 14.96 -17.73 -6.38
CA TYR A 63 16.39 -17.47 -6.40
C TYR A 63 17.11 -18.59 -7.12
N ARG A 64 18.03 -18.23 -8.02
CA ARG A 64 18.89 -19.20 -8.70
C ARG A 64 19.93 -19.74 -7.72
N ALA A 65 19.90 -21.06 -7.49
CA ALA A 65 20.82 -21.71 -6.56
C ALA A 65 22.30 -21.55 -7.00
N GLY A 66 23.19 -21.33 -6.01
CA GLY A 66 24.64 -21.39 -6.22
C GLY A 66 25.32 -20.15 -6.81
N LYS A 67 24.63 -18.99 -6.87
CA LYS A 67 25.22 -17.71 -7.32
C LYS A 67 25.23 -16.68 -6.19
N ALA A 68 26.36 -15.99 -6.02
CA ALA A 68 26.47 -14.86 -5.10
C ALA A 68 25.49 -13.74 -5.49
N GLY A 69 24.85 -13.11 -4.50
CA GLY A 69 23.85 -12.05 -4.72
C GLY A 69 22.40 -12.51 -4.90
N GLN A 70 22.13 -13.82 -4.80
CA GLN A 70 20.79 -14.43 -4.96
C GLN A 70 20.02 -13.86 -6.16
N PRO A 71 20.49 -14.14 -7.39
CA PRO A 71 19.84 -13.64 -8.60
C PRO A 71 18.47 -14.29 -8.81
N PHE A 72 17.52 -13.53 -9.34
CA PHE A 72 16.18 -13.98 -9.68
C PHE A 72 16.20 -14.86 -10.94
N GLU A 73 15.58 -16.03 -10.89
CA GLU A 73 15.43 -16.96 -12.03
C GLU A 73 14.06 -16.78 -12.71
N SER A 74 13.02 -16.67 -11.90
CA SER A 74 11.65 -16.39 -12.32
C SER A 74 10.90 -15.75 -11.15
N VAL A 75 9.82 -15.05 -11.45
CA VAL A 75 8.75 -14.89 -10.45
C VAL A 75 8.04 -16.23 -10.29
N ASP A 76 7.60 -16.57 -9.08
CA ASP A 76 6.75 -17.74 -8.87
C ASP A 76 5.44 -17.55 -9.65
N GLU A 77 4.87 -18.66 -10.15
CA GLU A 77 3.50 -18.62 -10.63
C GLU A 77 2.62 -18.13 -9.49
N VAL A 78 1.84 -17.10 -9.76
CA VAL A 78 0.86 -16.56 -8.82
C VAL A 78 -0.16 -17.66 -8.56
N THR A 79 -0.05 -18.35 -7.42
CA THR A 79 -1.03 -19.35 -7.01
C THR A 79 -2.24 -18.63 -6.43
N GLY A 80 -3.42 -18.81 -7.05
CA GLY A 80 -4.66 -18.25 -6.51
C GLY A 80 -4.94 -18.78 -5.11
N GLY A 81 -5.38 -17.91 -4.20
CA GLY A 81 -5.84 -18.30 -2.86
C GLY A 81 -5.33 -17.49 -1.67
N GLY A 82 -4.35 -16.59 -1.85
CA GLY A 82 -3.91 -15.64 -0.82
C GLY A 82 -4.50 -14.24 -1.01
N GLU A 83 -4.91 -13.58 0.07
CA GLU A 83 -5.32 -12.16 0.05
C GLU A 83 -4.09 -11.28 -0.17
N THR A 84 -4.02 -10.64 -1.35
CA THR A 84 -3.02 -9.63 -1.66
C THR A 84 -3.55 -8.23 -1.46
N VAL A 85 -2.65 -7.27 -1.27
CA VAL A 85 -3.00 -5.86 -1.25
C VAL A 85 -3.76 -5.46 -2.52
N SER A 86 -4.81 -4.67 -2.34
CA SER A 86 -5.58 -4.10 -3.44
C SER A 86 -5.50 -2.57 -3.42
N PHE A 87 -5.53 -1.98 -4.61
CA PHE A 87 -5.62 -0.55 -4.80
C PHE A 87 -6.96 -0.22 -5.42
N THR A 88 -7.79 0.55 -4.71
CA THR A 88 -9.01 1.13 -5.26
C THR A 88 -8.70 2.54 -5.75
N THR A 89 -8.83 2.76 -7.05
CA THR A 89 -8.64 4.07 -7.66
C THR A 89 -9.94 4.59 -8.25
N THR A 90 -10.40 5.73 -7.77
CA THR A 90 -11.47 6.49 -8.43
C THR A 90 -10.81 7.47 -9.40
N GLN A 91 -11.23 7.45 -10.66
CA GLN A 91 -10.58 8.16 -11.76
C GLN A 91 -11.61 8.94 -12.57
N PHE A 92 -11.37 10.23 -12.75
CA PHE A 92 -12.15 11.13 -13.59
C PHE A 92 -11.29 11.60 -14.76
N TYR A 93 -11.69 11.22 -15.97
CA TYR A 93 -11.07 11.64 -17.22
C TYR A 93 -11.90 12.74 -17.85
N ASN A 94 -11.37 13.95 -17.88
CA ASN A 94 -11.96 15.09 -18.58
C ASN A 94 -11.29 15.21 -19.95
N VAL A 95 -12.05 14.88 -21.00
CA VAL A 95 -11.60 14.94 -22.39
C VAL A 95 -12.09 16.26 -23.00
N TYR A 96 -11.13 17.10 -23.39
CA TYR A 96 -11.41 18.42 -23.94
C TYR A 96 -11.51 18.41 -25.48
N PRO A 97 -12.20 19.39 -26.09
CA PRO A 97 -12.34 19.47 -27.55
C PRO A 97 -11.03 19.52 -28.33
N ASN A 98 -9.95 20.02 -27.71
CA ASN A 98 -8.63 20.10 -28.33
C ASN A 98 -7.80 18.82 -28.21
N GLY A 99 -8.36 17.75 -27.63
CA GLY A 99 -7.69 16.46 -27.46
C GLY A 99 -6.92 16.28 -26.15
N ASP A 100 -6.80 17.35 -25.34
CA ASP A 100 -6.22 17.25 -24.00
C ASP A 100 -7.09 16.34 -23.12
N VAL A 101 -6.41 15.59 -22.24
CA VAL A 101 -7.06 14.74 -21.24
C VAL A 101 -6.53 15.12 -19.87
N LEU A 102 -7.41 15.54 -18.97
CA LEU A 102 -7.09 15.69 -17.55
C LEU A 102 -7.61 14.48 -16.78
N LEU A 103 -6.70 13.67 -16.26
CA LEU A 103 -6.96 12.61 -15.31
C LEU A 103 -6.82 13.17 -13.89
N THR A 104 -7.90 13.15 -13.13
CA THR A 104 -7.85 13.36 -11.68
C THR A 104 -8.18 12.05 -10.98
N SER A 105 -7.39 11.67 -9.97
CA SER A 105 -7.56 10.39 -9.29
C SER A 105 -7.28 10.44 -7.80
N SER A 106 -7.98 9.57 -7.08
CA SER A 106 -7.72 9.23 -5.68
C SER A 106 -7.43 7.74 -5.59
N ILE A 107 -6.27 7.40 -5.03
CA ILE A 107 -5.72 6.04 -4.93
C ILE A 107 -5.70 5.62 -3.47
N ILE A 108 -6.47 4.59 -3.11
CA ILE A 108 -6.58 4.04 -1.77
C ILE A 108 -6.04 2.61 -1.77
N THR A 109 -5.13 2.29 -0.86
CA THR A 109 -4.61 0.93 -0.67
C THR A 109 -5.37 0.24 0.46
N SER A 110 -5.59 -1.08 0.35
CA SER A 110 -6.17 -1.87 1.45
C SER A 110 -5.24 -2.02 2.65
N ASP A 111 -3.95 -1.76 2.46
CA ASP A 111 -2.93 -1.68 3.50
C ASP A 111 -2.20 -0.32 3.40
N PRO A 112 -2.58 0.67 4.22
CA PRO A 112 -1.96 2.00 4.18
C PRO A 112 -0.54 2.02 4.76
N ASP A 113 -0.16 1.00 5.53
CA ASP A 113 1.14 0.91 6.19
C ASP A 113 2.18 0.20 5.30
N LEU A 114 1.75 -0.47 4.23
CA LEU A 114 2.61 -1.18 3.28
C LEU A 114 3.62 -0.21 2.64
N PRO A 115 4.95 -0.43 2.81
CA PRO A 115 5.95 0.30 2.06
C PRO A 115 5.88 -0.09 0.59
N LEU A 116 5.56 0.85 -0.28
CA LEU A 116 5.51 0.65 -1.72
C LEU A 116 6.86 1.01 -2.34
N PRO A 117 7.31 0.31 -3.39
CA PRO A 117 8.50 0.72 -4.14
C PRO A 117 8.28 2.04 -4.89
N ARG A 118 7.02 2.33 -5.23
CA ARG A 118 6.53 3.51 -5.94
C ARG A 118 5.00 3.46 -6.00
N LEU A 119 4.38 4.56 -6.39
CA LEU A 119 2.97 4.61 -6.74
C LEU A 119 2.72 5.63 -7.86
N GLY A 120 1.99 5.22 -8.89
CA GLY A 120 1.71 6.10 -10.02
C GLY A 120 1.06 5.38 -11.19
N TYR A 121 1.23 5.94 -12.39
CA TYR A 121 0.76 5.36 -13.63
C TYR A 121 1.92 4.96 -14.54
N GLU A 122 1.84 3.77 -15.12
CA GLU A 122 2.67 3.33 -16.23
C GLU A 122 1.92 3.51 -17.55
N VAL A 123 2.62 4.06 -18.56
CA VAL A 123 2.16 4.19 -19.94
C VAL A 123 3.19 3.51 -20.84
N LYS A 124 2.81 2.39 -21.46
CA LYS A 124 3.61 1.76 -22.50
C LYS A 124 3.31 2.40 -23.86
N LEU A 125 4.31 3.06 -24.42
CA LEU A 125 4.26 3.70 -25.74
C LEU A 125 4.98 2.83 -26.77
N PRO A 126 4.59 2.88 -28.06
CA PRO A 126 5.37 2.27 -29.14
C PRO A 126 6.82 2.74 -29.13
N SER A 127 7.78 1.84 -29.45
CA SER A 127 9.22 2.13 -29.38
C SER A 127 9.69 3.31 -30.24
N ARG A 128 8.88 3.77 -31.21
CA ARG A 128 9.18 4.98 -31.99
C ARG A 128 9.19 6.26 -31.15
N PHE A 129 8.50 6.27 -30.00
CA PHE A 129 8.51 7.40 -29.08
C PHE A 129 9.75 7.28 -28.17
N ASP A 130 10.91 7.61 -28.73
CA ASP A 130 12.22 7.34 -28.16
C ASP A 130 12.99 8.60 -27.75
N ARG A 131 12.45 9.79 -28.00
CA ARG A 131 13.04 11.08 -27.58
C ARG A 131 12.34 11.58 -26.33
N TYR A 132 13.09 11.64 -25.24
CA TYR A 132 12.59 12.00 -23.91
C TYR A 132 13.07 13.40 -23.52
N THR A 133 12.11 14.28 -23.22
CA THR A 133 12.38 15.64 -22.72
C THR A 133 11.63 15.84 -21.42
N TYR A 134 12.24 16.47 -20.42
CA TYR A 134 11.56 16.78 -19.16
C TYR A 134 12.07 18.07 -18.52
N TYR A 135 11.20 18.72 -17.75
CA TYR A 135 11.55 19.84 -16.87
C TYR A 135 11.49 19.38 -15.40
N GLY A 136 12.66 19.07 -14.84
CA GLY A 136 12.80 18.48 -13.50
C GLY A 136 14.25 18.35 -13.08
N ARG A 137 14.56 17.48 -12.12
CA ARG A 137 15.96 17.24 -11.70
C ARG A 137 16.71 16.30 -12.63
N GLY A 138 17.90 16.70 -13.03
CA GLY A 138 18.74 15.92 -13.94
C GLY A 138 20.18 16.43 -14.03
N PRO A 139 20.96 15.94 -15.02
CA PRO A 139 20.60 14.86 -15.96
C PRO A 139 20.88 13.46 -15.37
N LEU A 140 21.41 13.35 -14.15
CA LEU A 140 21.77 12.07 -13.53
C LEU A 140 20.61 11.45 -12.74
N ASN A 141 20.56 10.12 -12.74
CA ASN A 141 19.55 9.31 -12.03
C ASN A 141 19.46 9.71 -10.56
N ASN A 142 18.28 10.11 -10.10
CA ASN A 142 18.07 10.67 -8.76
C ASN A 142 16.79 10.14 -8.11
N TYR A 143 16.74 10.16 -6.78
CA TYR A 143 15.62 9.70 -5.95
C TYR A 143 15.40 10.70 -4.81
N ASN A 144 14.27 10.63 -4.11
CA ASN A 144 13.92 11.59 -3.05
C ASN A 144 15.04 11.78 -2.00
N ASP A 145 15.70 10.70 -1.60
CA ASP A 145 16.83 10.66 -0.66
C ASP A 145 18.22 10.84 -1.32
N ARG A 146 18.27 10.99 -2.65
CA ARG A 146 19.50 11.13 -3.44
C ARG A 146 19.31 12.06 -4.65
N LYS A 147 18.95 13.32 -4.40
CA LYS A 147 18.69 14.33 -5.45
C LYS A 147 19.42 15.68 -5.32
N THR A 148 20.20 15.89 -4.26
CA THR A 148 20.88 17.17 -3.98
C THR A 148 21.92 17.57 -5.05
N GLY A 149 22.53 16.59 -5.73
CA GLY A 149 23.46 16.81 -6.83
C GLY A 149 22.81 17.05 -8.20
N SER A 150 21.47 16.98 -8.30
CA SER A 150 20.74 17.14 -9.57
C SER A 150 20.00 18.47 -9.60
N PHE A 151 20.34 19.31 -10.57
CA PHE A 151 19.72 20.64 -10.74
C PHE A 151 18.40 20.55 -11.49
N VAL A 152 17.49 21.48 -11.20
CA VAL A 152 16.26 21.67 -11.95
C VAL A 152 16.58 22.33 -13.30
N GLY A 153 16.13 21.73 -14.39
CA GLY A 153 16.36 22.24 -15.74
C GLY A 153 15.57 21.45 -16.78
N ILE A 154 15.64 21.89 -18.04
CA ILE A 154 15.10 21.15 -19.18
C ILE A 154 16.20 20.25 -19.71
N TYR A 155 15.97 18.94 -19.65
CA TYR A 155 16.90 17.92 -20.12
C TYR A 155 16.30 17.15 -21.28
N ARG A 156 17.15 16.76 -22.24
CA ARG A 156 16.80 16.01 -23.45
C ARG A 156 17.71 14.80 -23.58
N SER A 157 17.16 13.66 -23.97
CA SER A 157 17.91 12.43 -24.24
C SER A 157 17.11 11.49 -25.13
N MET A 158 17.74 10.43 -25.64
CA MET A 158 16.98 9.27 -26.08
C MET A 158 16.52 8.46 -24.85
N VAL A 159 15.48 7.63 -25.00
CA VAL A 159 15.00 6.69 -23.97
C VAL A 159 16.10 5.68 -23.63
N GLN A 160 16.83 5.19 -24.63
CA GLN A 160 17.97 4.29 -24.42
C GLN A 160 19.11 4.94 -23.60
N ASP A 161 19.29 6.26 -23.68
CA ASP A 161 20.35 6.98 -22.95
C ASP A 161 20.00 7.16 -21.46
N GLN A 162 18.76 6.85 -21.06
CA GLN A 162 18.38 6.79 -19.64
C GLN A 162 18.95 5.56 -18.93
N PHE A 163 19.49 4.59 -19.68
CA PHE A 163 20.11 3.40 -19.14
C PHE A 163 21.34 3.74 -18.30
N VAL A 164 21.36 3.23 -17.07
CA VAL A 164 22.53 3.30 -16.18
C VAL A 164 23.20 1.92 -16.20
N PRO A 165 24.49 1.80 -16.56
CA PRO A 165 25.16 0.52 -16.76
C PRO A 165 25.54 -0.15 -15.43
N PHE A 166 24.55 -0.42 -14.58
CA PHE A 166 24.74 -1.25 -13.40
C PHE A 166 25.07 -2.69 -13.82
N PRO A 167 25.97 -3.39 -13.09
CA PRO A 167 26.29 -4.79 -13.37
C PRO A 167 25.04 -5.69 -13.37
N LYS A 168 24.09 -5.40 -12.47
CA LYS A 168 22.76 -6.01 -12.41
C LYS A 168 21.70 -4.97 -12.81
N PRO A 169 20.89 -5.22 -13.84
CA PRO A 169 19.72 -4.41 -14.15
C PRO A 169 18.78 -4.29 -12.94
N GLN A 170 18.35 -3.06 -12.67
CA GLN A 170 17.48 -2.70 -11.55
C GLN A 170 16.78 -1.37 -11.89
N SER A 171 15.90 -0.87 -11.02
CA SER A 171 15.28 0.44 -11.27
C SER A 171 16.33 1.53 -11.44
N MET A 172 16.17 2.32 -12.50
CA MET A 172 17.12 3.34 -12.95
C MET A 172 16.41 4.43 -13.75
N GLY A 173 17.13 5.49 -14.11
CA GLY A 173 16.59 6.58 -14.93
C GLY A 173 15.52 7.44 -14.25
N ASN A 174 15.34 7.33 -12.92
CA ASN A 174 14.35 8.11 -12.17
C ASN A 174 14.76 9.59 -12.11
N ARG A 175 13.75 10.45 -12.23
CA ARG A 175 13.84 11.91 -12.20
C ARG A 175 12.84 12.45 -11.17
N GLU A 176 13.33 13.11 -10.14
CA GLU A 176 12.51 13.77 -9.12
C GLU A 176 12.16 15.20 -9.51
N ASP A 177 11.18 15.75 -8.82
CA ASP A 177 10.70 17.12 -8.95
C ASP A 177 10.37 17.51 -10.41
N VAL A 178 9.79 16.59 -11.18
CA VAL A 178 9.41 16.79 -12.59
C VAL A 178 8.07 17.51 -12.67
N ARG A 179 8.04 18.60 -13.42
CA ARG A 179 6.85 19.46 -13.64
C ARG A 179 6.11 19.02 -14.89
N TRP A 180 6.86 18.71 -15.94
CA TRP A 180 6.36 18.08 -17.15
C TRP A 180 7.42 17.19 -17.79
N CYS A 181 6.98 16.19 -18.54
CA CYS A 181 7.82 15.39 -19.42
C CYS A 181 7.10 15.09 -20.74
N ALA A 182 7.86 14.80 -21.78
CA ALA A 182 7.37 14.55 -23.12
C ALA A 182 8.14 13.40 -23.77
N LEU A 183 7.42 12.59 -24.55
CA LEU A 183 7.99 11.58 -25.44
C LEU A 183 7.53 11.88 -26.87
N GLN A 184 8.48 11.95 -27.79
CA GLN A 184 8.25 12.24 -29.20
C GLN A 184 8.91 11.22 -30.11
N ASP A 185 8.35 11.06 -31.31
CA ASP A 185 8.97 10.30 -32.39
C ASP A 185 9.96 11.14 -33.21
N ALA A 186 10.55 10.53 -34.23
CA ALA A 186 11.55 11.20 -35.06
C ALA A 186 10.96 12.32 -35.94
N GLU A 187 9.65 12.27 -36.19
CA GLU A 187 8.88 13.24 -36.96
C GLU A 187 8.42 14.44 -36.12
N GLY A 188 8.53 14.37 -34.78
CA GLY A 188 8.17 15.43 -33.84
C GLY A 188 6.78 15.27 -33.22
N TYR A 189 6.03 14.22 -33.56
CA TYR A 189 4.75 13.92 -32.92
C TYR A 189 4.98 13.28 -31.56
N GLY A 190 4.18 13.67 -30.56
CA GLY A 190 4.41 13.17 -29.21
C GLY A 190 3.26 13.33 -28.25
N LEU A 191 3.52 12.92 -27.02
CA LEU A 191 2.65 13.09 -25.87
C LEU A 191 3.45 13.77 -24.75
N ALA A 192 2.87 14.82 -24.20
CA ALA A 192 3.39 15.52 -23.04
C ALA A 192 2.46 15.32 -21.84
N PHE A 193 3.10 15.28 -20.68
CA PHE A 193 2.51 14.90 -19.40
C PHE A 193 2.92 15.93 -18.36
N SER A 194 1.97 16.44 -17.58
CA SER A 194 2.26 17.36 -16.46
C SER A 194 1.36 17.08 -15.26
N CYS A 195 1.86 17.35 -14.06
CA CYS A 195 1.07 17.22 -12.83
C CYS A 195 0.64 18.61 -12.33
N GLU A 196 -0.65 18.81 -12.07
CA GLU A 196 -1.15 20.09 -11.54
C GLU A 196 -1.06 20.19 -10.01
N MET A 197 -0.85 19.07 -9.31
CA MET A 197 -0.71 19.03 -7.86
C MET A 197 0.74 19.27 -7.38
N GLY A 198 1.62 19.76 -8.25
CA GLY A 198 3.02 20.06 -7.93
C GLY A 198 3.98 19.34 -8.86
N THR A 199 4.88 18.54 -8.31
CA THR A 199 5.86 17.77 -9.08
C THR A 199 5.66 16.28 -8.89
N ILE A 200 5.99 15.50 -9.92
CA ILE A 200 5.98 14.04 -9.90
C ILE A 200 7.41 13.50 -10.09
N SER A 201 7.57 12.20 -9.88
CA SER A 201 8.75 11.49 -10.34
C SER A 201 8.46 10.81 -11.68
N THR A 202 9.45 10.78 -12.58
CA THR A 202 9.29 10.14 -13.89
C THR A 202 10.50 9.32 -14.28
N SER A 203 10.25 8.26 -15.07
CA SER A 203 11.30 7.51 -15.76
C SER A 203 10.78 7.01 -17.10
N ALA A 204 11.63 6.98 -18.11
CA ALA A 204 11.32 6.39 -19.41
C ALA A 204 12.42 5.40 -19.78
N LEU A 205 12.09 4.11 -19.87
CA LEU A 205 13.04 3.04 -20.18
C LEU A 205 12.50 2.14 -21.30
N PRO A 206 13.37 1.47 -22.06
CA PRO A 206 12.95 0.58 -23.13
C PRO A 206 12.47 -0.80 -22.63
N TRP A 207 12.41 -1.00 -21.32
CA TRP A 207 12.01 -2.24 -20.64
C TRP A 207 11.07 -1.97 -19.47
N SER A 208 10.17 -2.91 -19.19
CA SER A 208 9.33 -2.91 -18.00
C SER A 208 10.13 -3.18 -16.72
N ALA A 209 9.58 -2.80 -15.57
CA ALA A 209 10.15 -3.15 -14.28
C ALA A 209 10.35 -4.67 -14.10
N LEU A 210 9.44 -5.51 -14.62
CA LEU A 210 9.58 -6.96 -14.54
C LEU A 210 10.69 -7.50 -15.46
N GLN A 211 10.83 -6.96 -16.67
CA GLN A 211 11.94 -7.32 -17.57
C GLN A 211 13.30 -6.97 -16.95
N LEU A 212 13.42 -5.79 -16.33
CA LEU A 212 14.62 -5.39 -15.57
C LEU A 212 14.89 -6.31 -14.38
N THR A 213 13.84 -6.72 -13.66
CA THR A 213 13.96 -7.63 -12.52
C THR A 213 14.53 -8.99 -12.92
N LEU A 214 14.10 -9.53 -14.06
CA LEU A 214 14.45 -10.88 -14.49
C LEU A 214 15.84 -10.98 -15.15
N ALA A 215 16.39 -9.87 -15.67
CA ALA A 215 17.72 -9.85 -16.26
C ALA A 215 18.82 -9.72 -15.19
N GLN A 216 19.83 -10.59 -15.20
CA GLN A 216 20.95 -10.52 -14.24
C GLN A 216 22.11 -9.67 -14.73
N HIS A 217 22.25 -9.56 -16.04
CA HIS A 217 23.26 -8.73 -16.68
C HIS A 217 22.62 -7.92 -17.81
N PRO A 218 23.18 -6.74 -18.16
CA PRO A 218 22.64 -5.92 -19.25
C PRO A 218 22.44 -6.66 -20.59
N HIS A 219 23.30 -7.63 -20.92
CA HIS A 219 23.21 -8.40 -22.16
C HIS A 219 22.09 -9.47 -22.16
N GLU A 220 21.49 -9.76 -21.00
CA GLU A 220 20.37 -10.69 -20.85
C GLU A 220 19.00 -9.98 -20.97
N LEU A 221 18.99 -8.63 -21.06
CA LEU A 221 17.76 -7.88 -21.29
C LEU A 221 17.15 -8.28 -22.64
N PRO A 222 15.81 -8.47 -22.73
CA PRO A 222 15.17 -8.80 -23.99
C PRO A 222 15.28 -7.63 -24.98
N ALA A 223 15.01 -7.89 -26.25
CA ALA A 223 14.78 -6.80 -27.19
C ALA A 223 13.63 -5.91 -26.67
N SER A 224 13.79 -4.59 -26.79
CA SER A 224 12.76 -3.64 -26.38
C SER A 224 11.47 -3.84 -27.17
N ASP A 225 10.34 -3.83 -26.48
CA ASP A 225 9.00 -3.96 -27.04
C ASP A 225 8.15 -2.69 -26.80
N GLY A 226 8.77 -1.60 -26.35
CA GLY A 226 8.14 -0.30 -26.16
C GLY A 226 8.97 0.67 -25.33
N THR A 227 8.46 1.89 -25.19
CA THR A 227 8.91 2.86 -24.19
C THR A 227 7.99 2.77 -22.97
N TYR A 228 8.53 2.35 -21.84
CA TYR A 228 7.83 2.28 -20.56
C TYR A 228 8.01 3.61 -19.83
N LEU A 229 7.01 4.50 -19.98
CA LEU A 229 6.94 5.75 -19.25
C LEU A 229 6.22 5.54 -17.93
N HIS A 230 6.82 6.10 -16.89
CA HIS A 230 6.37 6.00 -15.53
C HIS A 230 6.15 7.42 -14.99
N LEU A 231 4.96 7.65 -14.44
CA LEU A 231 4.48 8.94 -13.93
C LEU A 231 4.01 8.73 -12.48
N ASP A 232 4.86 9.05 -11.52
CA ASP A 232 4.67 8.69 -10.11
C ASP A 232 4.28 9.87 -9.25
N CYS A 233 3.22 9.68 -8.45
CA CYS A 233 2.97 10.58 -7.34
C CYS A 233 4.06 10.44 -6.27
N ALA A 234 4.67 9.26 -6.13
CA ALA A 234 5.83 9.07 -5.28
C ALA A 234 6.67 7.84 -5.66
N VAL A 235 7.99 7.91 -5.46
CA VAL A 235 8.93 6.79 -5.61
C VAL A 235 9.71 6.62 -4.31
N ASN A 236 9.82 5.37 -3.83
CA ASN A 236 10.52 5.07 -2.59
C ASN A 236 12.00 5.45 -2.68
N GLY A 237 12.59 5.87 -1.56
CA GLY A 237 14.02 6.14 -1.51
C GLY A 237 14.87 4.92 -1.82
N MET A 238 16.17 5.17 -1.99
CA MET A 238 17.17 4.13 -2.23
C MET A 238 17.72 3.54 -0.94
N GLY A 239 17.77 4.30 0.15
CA GLY A 239 18.36 3.86 1.43
C GLY A 239 19.81 3.37 1.28
N GLY A 240 20.23 2.49 2.19
CA GLY A 240 21.57 1.91 2.22
C GLY A 240 21.62 0.47 2.72
N ASN A 241 20.55 -0.32 2.56
CA ASN A 241 20.39 -1.61 3.23
C ASN A 241 21.21 -2.77 2.61
N SER A 242 21.91 -2.56 1.50
CA SER A 242 22.86 -3.55 0.99
C SER A 242 24.06 -3.74 1.90
N CYS A 243 24.52 -2.65 2.56
CA CYS A 243 25.58 -2.64 3.57
C CYS A 243 25.55 -1.29 4.30
N GLY A 244 24.70 -1.12 5.32
CA GLY A 244 24.56 0.17 5.99
C GLY A 244 23.28 0.39 6.80
N GLN A 245 22.84 1.65 6.86
CA GLN A 245 21.88 2.23 7.82
C GLN A 245 20.48 1.60 7.85
N GLY A 246 20.10 0.80 6.86
CA GLY A 246 18.72 0.34 6.72
C GLY A 246 18.12 0.66 5.36
N GLY A 247 16.82 0.36 5.22
CA GLY A 247 15.99 0.97 4.17
C GLY A 247 15.93 2.50 4.29
N PRO A 248 15.24 3.20 3.36
CA PRO A 248 15.07 4.65 3.40
C PRO A 248 14.54 5.12 4.77
N LEU A 249 14.87 6.34 5.16
CA LEU A 249 14.29 6.95 6.36
C LEU A 249 12.78 7.14 6.17
N LYS A 250 12.02 7.22 7.27
CA LYS A 250 10.55 7.35 7.21
C LYS A 250 10.05 8.45 6.25
N PRO A 251 10.65 9.66 6.21
CA PRO A 251 10.21 10.71 5.27
C PRO A 251 10.46 10.38 3.79
N ASP A 252 11.37 9.46 3.50
CA ASP A 252 11.75 9.05 2.15
C ASP A 252 11.04 7.75 1.72
N ARG A 253 10.15 7.22 2.58
CA ARG A 253 9.34 6.04 2.26
C ARG A 253 8.03 6.43 1.61
N VAL A 254 7.63 5.65 0.62
CA VAL A 254 6.27 5.70 0.07
C VAL A 254 5.46 4.63 0.76
N LEU A 255 4.39 5.01 1.44
CA LEU A 255 3.47 4.09 2.08
C LEU A 255 2.18 3.95 1.26
N GLY A 256 1.37 2.95 1.56
CA GLY A 256 0.07 2.73 0.93
C GLY A 256 -1.02 3.75 1.28
N GLU A 257 -0.68 4.87 1.91
CA GLU A 257 -1.61 5.93 2.28
C GLU A 257 -2.36 6.52 1.06
N LEU A 258 -3.35 7.38 1.31
CA LEU A 258 -4.09 8.04 0.22
C LEU A 258 -3.15 8.88 -0.63
N HIS A 259 -3.13 8.61 -1.92
CA HIS A 259 -2.46 9.46 -2.91
C HIS A 259 -3.47 10.04 -3.88
N GLN A 260 -3.32 11.31 -4.21
CA GLN A 260 -4.11 12.00 -5.23
C GLN A 260 -3.21 12.52 -6.34
N MET A 261 -3.72 12.51 -7.57
CA MET A 261 -2.96 12.93 -8.74
C MET A 261 -3.86 13.65 -9.75
N LYS A 262 -3.37 14.77 -10.29
CA LYS A 262 -3.99 15.50 -11.41
C LYS A 262 -3.02 15.52 -12.58
N LEU A 263 -3.15 14.57 -13.49
CA LEU A 263 -2.29 14.39 -14.64
C LEU A 263 -2.95 14.95 -15.90
N VAL A 264 -2.31 15.92 -16.52
CA VAL A 264 -2.67 16.39 -17.86
C VAL A 264 -1.87 15.61 -18.88
N ILE A 265 -2.55 15.12 -19.90
CA ILE A 265 -1.99 14.41 -21.05
C ILE A 265 -2.39 15.20 -22.28
N CYS A 266 -1.43 15.72 -23.05
CA CYS A 266 -1.75 16.34 -24.34
C CYS A 266 -0.91 15.76 -25.47
N PRO A 267 -1.55 15.47 -26.63
CA PRO A 267 -0.82 15.28 -27.87
C PRO A 267 -0.17 16.60 -28.31
N PHE A 268 0.98 16.50 -28.96
CA PHE A 268 1.62 17.63 -29.65
C PHE A 268 2.21 17.19 -30.98
N TRP A 269 2.41 18.16 -31.88
CA TRP A 269 2.90 17.93 -33.24
C TRP A 269 4.24 18.62 -33.51
N ASP A 270 4.63 19.56 -32.65
CA ASP A 270 5.92 20.24 -32.67
C ASP A 270 6.41 20.42 -31.22
N GLU A 271 7.69 20.19 -30.96
CA GLU A 271 8.29 20.34 -29.63
C GLU A 271 8.15 21.76 -29.06
N ASN A 272 7.99 22.77 -29.92
CA ASN A 272 7.76 24.15 -29.51
C ASN A 272 6.40 24.32 -28.81
N GLU A 273 5.42 23.46 -29.10
CA GLU A 273 4.11 23.44 -28.43
C GLU A 273 4.23 23.06 -26.95
N ILE A 274 5.32 22.40 -26.56
CA ILE A 274 5.55 21.96 -25.17
C ILE A 274 5.78 23.14 -24.22
N THR A 275 6.25 24.29 -24.73
CA THR A 275 6.66 25.44 -23.91
C THR A 275 5.52 26.26 -23.28
N GLY A 276 4.27 25.85 -23.46
CA GLY A 276 3.08 26.43 -22.81
C GLY A 276 2.24 25.44 -22.00
N PHE A 277 2.73 24.22 -21.77
CA PHE A 277 1.99 23.19 -21.04
C PHE A 277 1.78 23.56 -19.57
N GLY A 278 0.51 23.54 -19.14
CA GLY A 278 0.13 23.57 -17.73
C GLY A 278 -0.59 24.84 -17.27
N LEU A 279 -1.88 24.96 -17.62
CA LEU A 279 -2.84 25.83 -16.90
C LEU A 279 -4.28 25.32 -17.13
N ARG A 280 -4.73 24.24 -16.45
CA ARG A 280 -6.17 23.88 -16.40
C ARG A 280 -6.60 23.43 -15.00
N ARG A 281 -6.66 24.41 -14.09
CA ARG A 281 -6.76 24.23 -12.63
C ARG A 281 -8.16 23.88 -12.08
N ASP A 282 -9.15 23.65 -12.92
CA ASP A 282 -10.56 23.80 -12.50
C ASP A 282 -11.27 22.49 -12.10
N PHE A 283 -10.59 21.34 -12.15
CA PHE A 283 -11.19 20.05 -11.75
C PHE A 283 -10.66 19.54 -10.42
N LEU A 284 -11.58 19.11 -9.57
CA LEU A 284 -11.29 18.53 -8.26
C LEU A 284 -10.89 17.06 -8.39
N CYS A 285 -10.00 16.57 -7.52
CA CYS A 285 -9.81 15.13 -7.41
C CYS A 285 -11.08 14.47 -6.87
N PRO A 286 -11.43 13.23 -7.29
CA PRO A 286 -12.55 12.50 -6.74
C PRO A 286 -12.46 12.41 -5.21
N VAL A 287 -13.58 12.57 -4.52
CA VAL A 287 -13.63 12.39 -3.06
C VAL A 287 -13.17 10.97 -2.70
N ALA A 288 -12.26 10.86 -1.74
CA ALA A 288 -11.81 9.59 -1.17
C ALA A 288 -12.54 9.32 0.15
N ILE A 289 -13.02 8.09 0.35
CA ILE A 289 -13.65 7.66 1.60
C ILE A 289 -12.71 6.66 2.24
N LEU A 290 -12.07 7.05 3.33
CA LEU A 290 -11.11 6.24 4.09
C LEU A 290 -11.77 5.75 5.36
N ARG A 291 -11.44 4.53 5.80
CA ARG A 291 -11.77 4.05 7.14
C ARG A 291 -10.52 3.49 7.81
N ASP A 292 -10.18 4.00 8.98
CA ASP A 292 -9.05 3.49 9.75
C ASP A 292 -9.37 2.16 10.45
N LYS A 293 -8.36 1.53 11.06
CA LYS A 293 -8.49 0.25 11.77
C LYS A 293 -9.41 0.37 13.01
N ALA A 294 -9.58 1.57 13.58
CA ALA A 294 -10.51 1.82 14.68
C ALA A 294 -11.97 1.91 14.21
N GLY A 295 -12.20 2.08 12.91
CA GLY A 295 -13.51 2.20 12.28
C GLY A 295 -13.95 3.64 12.03
N LYS A 296 -13.07 4.62 12.21
CA LYS A 296 -13.37 6.03 11.94
C LYS A 296 -13.28 6.29 10.44
N VAL A 297 -14.35 6.84 9.87
CA VAL A 297 -14.39 7.26 8.48
C VAL A 297 -13.96 8.71 8.34
N THR A 298 -13.01 8.94 7.43
CA THR A 298 -12.61 10.27 6.98
C THR A 298 -12.93 10.41 5.50
N ILE A 299 -13.55 11.51 5.13
CA ILE A 299 -13.81 11.85 3.74
C ILE A 299 -12.81 12.93 3.33
N VAL A 300 -11.96 12.60 2.36
CA VAL A 300 -10.88 13.47 1.87
C VAL A 300 -11.20 13.94 0.46
N GLY A 301 -10.81 15.17 0.15
CA GLY A 301 -10.99 15.77 -1.16
C GLY A 301 -10.15 17.03 -1.27
N ASP A 302 -10.35 17.77 -2.34
CA ASP A 302 -9.67 19.03 -2.59
C ASP A 302 -10.04 20.07 -1.53
N THR A 303 -9.06 20.89 -1.14
CA THR A 303 -9.25 22.01 -0.22
C THR A 303 -9.31 23.33 -0.99
N ARG A 304 -10.12 24.25 -0.47
CA ARG A 304 -10.18 25.64 -0.92
C ARG A 304 -8.92 26.38 -0.47
N SER A 305 -8.74 27.60 -0.98
CA SER A 305 -7.58 28.44 -0.67
C SER A 305 -7.45 28.83 0.81
N ASP A 306 -8.54 28.74 1.59
CA ASP A 306 -8.56 28.91 3.04
C ASP A 306 -8.13 27.66 3.83
N GLY A 307 -7.83 26.56 3.14
CA GLY A 307 -7.45 25.27 3.72
C GLY A 307 -8.63 24.38 4.10
N GLU A 308 -9.87 24.84 3.95
CA GLU A 308 -11.05 24.03 4.25
C GLU A 308 -11.41 23.11 3.08
N LEU A 309 -11.89 21.91 3.39
CA LEU A 309 -12.40 20.97 2.38
C LEU A 309 -13.50 21.62 1.53
N VAL A 310 -13.44 21.43 0.21
CA VAL A 310 -14.55 21.80 -0.68
C VAL A 310 -15.81 21.05 -0.20
N PRO A 311 -16.97 21.70 0.01
CA PRO A 311 -18.12 21.08 0.65
C PRO A 311 -18.50 19.73 0.06
N VAL A 312 -18.62 18.71 0.92
CA VAL A 312 -18.98 17.33 0.55
C VAL A 312 -20.28 16.92 1.22
N SER A 313 -21.15 16.30 0.45
CA SER A 313 -22.33 15.58 0.95
C SER A 313 -22.11 14.07 0.86
N TYR A 314 -22.70 13.32 1.79
CA TYR A 314 -22.65 11.87 1.79
C TYR A 314 -23.95 11.25 2.28
N LYS A 315 -24.13 9.96 2.00
CA LYS A 315 -25.17 9.12 2.59
C LYS A 315 -24.63 7.75 2.93
N VAL A 316 -25.24 7.10 3.92
CA VAL A 316 -24.98 5.71 4.28
C VAL A 316 -26.12 4.85 3.73
N GLY A 317 -25.81 3.93 2.82
CA GLY A 317 -26.78 3.06 2.17
C GLY A 317 -27.95 3.84 1.54
N LYS A 318 -29.17 3.57 1.99
CA LYS A 318 -30.41 4.26 1.60
C LYS A 318 -30.82 5.37 2.59
N GLY A 319 -29.92 5.75 3.50
CA GLY A 319 -30.15 6.79 4.49
C GLY A 319 -30.27 8.19 3.89
N LYS A 320 -30.53 9.17 4.77
CA LYS A 320 -30.61 10.58 4.40
C LYS A 320 -29.23 11.12 4.02
N VAL A 321 -29.23 12.09 3.11
CA VAL A 321 -28.04 12.88 2.77
C VAL A 321 -27.63 13.73 3.97
N GLN A 322 -26.33 13.77 4.24
CA GLN A 322 -25.68 14.49 5.33
C GLN A 322 -24.54 15.33 4.76
N LYS A 323 -24.21 16.44 5.43
CA LYS A 323 -23.00 17.21 5.12
C LYS A 323 -21.83 16.63 5.90
N TYR A 324 -20.70 16.47 5.24
CA TYR A 324 -19.47 16.07 5.90
C TYR A 324 -18.81 17.29 6.55
N SER A 325 -18.55 17.23 7.85
CA SER A 325 -17.88 18.27 8.61
C SER A 325 -16.68 17.75 9.41
N GLU A 326 -16.74 16.50 9.86
CA GLU A 326 -15.69 15.87 10.64
C GLU A 326 -15.73 14.34 10.49
N PRO A 327 -14.64 13.62 10.81
CA PRO A 327 -14.62 12.16 10.72
C PRO A 327 -15.53 11.51 11.77
N PHE A 328 -16.23 10.44 11.39
CA PHE A 328 -17.30 9.81 12.19
C PHE A 328 -17.09 8.29 12.37
N ASP A 329 -17.65 7.70 13.42
CA ASP A 329 -17.57 6.25 13.65
C ASP A 329 -18.41 5.48 12.61
N PHE A 330 -17.80 4.43 12.05
CA PHE A 330 -18.44 3.54 11.09
C PHE A 330 -18.00 2.07 11.29
N ARG A 331 -17.93 1.63 12.55
CA ARG A 331 -17.58 0.25 12.93
C ARG A 331 -18.62 -0.77 12.47
N GLU A 332 -19.89 -0.38 12.41
CA GLU A 332 -21.01 -1.22 11.94
C GLU A 332 -20.86 -1.67 10.47
N GLY A 333 -20.05 -0.95 9.68
CA GLY A 333 -19.88 -1.20 8.26
C GLY A 333 -21.10 -0.79 7.42
N GLY A 334 -21.03 -1.10 6.12
CA GLY A 334 -22.00 -0.69 5.12
C GLY A 334 -21.37 0.11 3.98
N THR A 335 -22.21 0.68 3.13
CA THR A 335 -21.76 1.47 1.97
C THR A 335 -21.96 2.96 2.23
N ILE A 336 -20.90 3.73 2.05
CA ILE A 336 -20.91 5.18 2.05
C ILE A 336 -20.83 5.65 0.61
N THR A 337 -21.70 6.57 0.22
CA THR A 337 -21.66 7.26 -1.07
C THR A 337 -21.48 8.74 -0.80
N ALA A 338 -20.44 9.37 -1.35
CA ALA A 338 -20.10 10.78 -1.15
C ALA A 338 -19.83 11.50 -2.49
N TRP A 339 -20.07 12.81 -2.52
CA TRP A 339 -19.88 13.67 -3.69
C TRP A 339 -19.65 15.12 -3.23
N TYR A 340 -18.93 15.91 -4.03
CA TYR A 340 -18.88 17.35 -3.81
C TYR A 340 -20.28 17.95 -4.01
N ASP A 341 -20.62 18.96 -3.22
CA ASP A 341 -21.90 19.66 -3.34
C ASP A 341 -22.10 20.22 -4.76
N GLY A 342 -23.23 19.86 -5.40
CA GLY A 342 -23.52 20.24 -6.78
C GLY A 342 -22.94 19.31 -7.86
N ALA A 343 -22.34 18.18 -7.46
CA ALA A 343 -21.84 17.13 -8.35
C ALA A 343 -22.45 15.75 -8.00
N GLU A 344 -23.74 15.71 -7.66
CA GLU A 344 -24.48 14.50 -7.28
C GLU A 344 -24.41 13.37 -8.31
N GLU A 345 -24.21 13.71 -9.58
CA GLU A 345 -24.16 12.80 -10.71
C GLU A 345 -22.88 11.97 -10.80
N VAL A 346 -21.81 12.37 -10.10
CA VAL A 346 -20.50 11.70 -10.11
C VAL A 346 -20.05 11.30 -8.70
N PRO A 347 -20.82 10.46 -7.99
CA PRO A 347 -20.50 10.09 -6.63
C PRO A 347 -19.37 9.06 -6.57
N THR A 348 -18.65 9.06 -5.45
CA THR A 348 -17.72 7.99 -5.07
C THR A 348 -18.37 7.12 -3.99
N SER A 349 -18.19 5.80 -4.08
CA SER A 349 -18.71 4.87 -3.07
C SER A 349 -17.63 3.97 -2.52
N ALA A 350 -17.68 3.72 -1.22
CA ALA A 350 -16.85 2.75 -0.52
C ALA A 350 -17.72 1.86 0.36
N SER A 351 -17.45 0.55 0.33
CA SER A 351 -18.13 -0.43 1.16
C SER A 351 -17.16 -1.00 2.17
N PHE A 352 -17.60 -1.08 3.41
CA PHE A 352 -16.78 -1.57 4.50
C PHE A 352 -17.50 -2.66 5.27
N GLU A 353 -16.78 -3.74 5.60
CA GLU A 353 -17.31 -4.78 6.48
C GLU A 353 -17.39 -4.29 7.93
N ARG A 354 -18.26 -4.92 8.72
CA ARG A 354 -18.35 -4.66 10.16
C ARG A 354 -17.01 -4.98 10.83
N ILE A 355 -16.49 -4.05 11.63
CA ILE A 355 -15.30 -4.30 12.45
C ILE A 355 -15.76 -4.95 13.77
N GLU A 356 -15.50 -6.25 13.92
CA GLU A 356 -15.71 -6.97 15.19
C GLU A 356 -14.44 -7.00 16.05
N LYS A 357 -13.27 -6.99 15.40
CA LYS A 357 -11.94 -7.05 16.03
C LYS A 357 -11.45 -5.63 16.30
N VAL A 358 -10.98 -5.33 17.51
CA VAL A 358 -10.39 -4.02 17.82
C VAL A 358 -8.87 -4.07 17.64
N PRO A 359 -8.27 -2.99 17.09
CA PRO A 359 -6.82 -2.83 17.12
C PRO A 359 -6.33 -2.86 18.56
N VAL A 360 -5.26 -3.60 18.79
CA VAL A 360 -4.66 -3.78 20.12
C VAL A 360 -3.14 -3.67 20.02
N GLU A 361 -2.52 -3.16 21.07
CA GLU A 361 -1.06 -3.15 21.20
C GLU A 361 -0.64 -4.10 22.32
N VAL A 362 0.50 -4.78 22.14
CA VAL A 362 1.14 -5.51 23.22
C VAL A 362 1.86 -4.52 24.13
N VAL A 363 1.40 -4.39 25.37
CA VAL A 363 1.99 -3.49 26.38
C VAL A 363 2.87 -4.21 27.39
N TYR A 364 2.74 -5.54 27.49
CA TYR A 364 3.60 -6.38 28.31
C TYR A 364 3.61 -7.82 27.80
N VAL A 365 4.75 -8.50 27.93
CA VAL A 365 4.89 -9.94 27.68
C VAL A 365 5.72 -10.56 28.80
N SER A 366 5.31 -11.73 29.30
CA SER A 366 6.05 -12.44 30.34
C SER A 366 7.34 -13.11 29.84
N SER A 367 7.35 -13.50 28.56
CA SER A 367 8.46 -14.16 27.88
C SER A 367 8.27 -14.06 26.38
N GLU A 368 9.32 -13.70 25.66
CA GLU A 368 9.39 -13.71 24.20
C GLU A 368 10.79 -14.15 23.75
N GLU A 369 10.90 -14.64 22.53
CA GLU A 369 12.16 -14.95 21.89
C GLU A 369 12.70 -13.69 21.18
N GLY A 370 14.03 -13.65 21.01
CA GLY A 370 14.74 -12.58 20.32
C GLY A 370 16.25 -12.84 20.30
N PRO A 371 17.04 -12.11 19.49
CA PRO A 371 16.65 -10.90 18.78
C PRO A 371 16.12 -11.11 17.35
N ASP A 372 16.21 -12.33 16.80
CA ASP A 372 15.97 -12.55 15.38
C ASP A 372 14.48 -12.73 15.03
N ASP A 373 13.69 -13.31 15.94
CA ASP A 373 12.26 -13.62 15.73
C ASP A 373 11.55 -13.89 17.07
N GLY A 374 10.23 -14.08 17.05
CA GLY A 374 9.46 -14.56 18.19
C GLY A 374 8.92 -13.48 19.13
N TYR A 375 8.98 -12.22 18.72
CA TYR A 375 8.49 -11.08 19.49
C TYR A 375 6.98 -11.10 19.69
N ALA A 376 6.51 -10.66 20.85
CA ALA A 376 5.09 -10.63 21.17
C ALA A 376 4.26 -9.72 20.26
N LYS A 377 4.88 -8.65 19.71
CA LYS A 377 4.23 -7.75 18.75
C LYS A 377 3.72 -8.46 17.49
N TYR A 378 4.28 -9.62 17.15
CA TYR A 378 3.82 -10.41 16.01
C TYR A 378 2.43 -11.00 16.22
N LEU A 379 1.94 -11.10 17.47
CA LEU A 379 0.53 -11.47 17.72
C LEU A 379 -0.49 -10.45 17.20
N VAL A 380 -0.07 -9.24 16.84
CA VAL A 380 -0.99 -8.14 16.49
C VAL A 380 -0.56 -7.43 15.20
N ASP A 381 0.32 -8.04 14.40
CA ASP A 381 0.84 -7.45 13.17
C ASP A 381 -0.02 -7.76 11.94
N GLY A 382 -0.92 -8.76 12.02
CA GLY A 382 -1.80 -9.17 10.94
C GLY A 382 -1.13 -10.05 9.88
N ASP A 383 0.12 -10.49 10.10
CA ASP A 383 0.81 -11.45 9.24
C ASP A 383 0.83 -12.86 9.89
N PRO A 384 -0.03 -13.80 9.47
CA PRO A 384 -0.08 -15.14 10.07
C PRO A 384 1.17 -15.99 9.82
N SER A 385 2.18 -15.47 9.09
CA SER A 385 3.48 -16.11 8.89
C SER A 385 4.54 -15.72 9.92
N THR A 386 4.33 -14.65 10.68
CA THR A 386 5.15 -14.29 11.85
C THR A 386 4.58 -14.98 13.10
N ILE A 387 5.39 -15.14 14.15
CA ILE A 387 4.94 -15.77 15.39
C ILE A 387 5.52 -15.08 16.62
N TRP A 388 4.73 -14.94 17.66
CA TRP A 388 5.28 -14.86 19.01
C TRP A 388 5.69 -16.26 19.47
N HIS A 389 6.80 -16.33 20.19
CA HIS A 389 7.22 -17.54 20.88
C HIS A 389 7.87 -17.15 22.21
N THR A 390 7.56 -17.84 23.30
CA THR A 390 8.27 -17.67 24.57
C THR A 390 9.73 -18.08 24.42
N MET A 391 10.64 -17.43 25.14
CA MET A 391 12.08 -17.72 25.12
C MET A 391 12.39 -19.23 25.15
N TYR A 392 13.18 -19.69 24.19
CA TYR A 392 13.68 -21.06 24.10
C TYR A 392 15.20 -21.12 23.91
N SER A 393 15.85 -20.02 23.51
CA SER A 393 17.30 -19.99 23.22
C SER A 393 18.18 -19.88 24.48
N ILE A 394 17.80 -19.06 25.46
CA ILE A 394 18.62 -18.78 26.66
C ILE A 394 18.09 -19.52 27.88
N THR A 395 16.80 -19.33 28.18
CA THR A 395 16.12 -19.95 29.32
C THR A 395 14.74 -20.42 28.90
N VAL A 396 14.28 -21.55 29.46
CA VAL A 396 12.92 -22.05 29.27
C VAL A 396 12.11 -21.75 30.54
N PRO A 397 11.41 -20.59 30.61
CA PRO A 397 10.56 -20.26 31.74
C PRO A 397 9.38 -21.23 31.82
N LYS A 398 8.98 -21.62 33.04
CA LYS A 398 7.80 -22.46 33.25
C LYS A 398 6.52 -21.66 33.14
N TYR A 399 5.44 -22.33 32.76
CA TYR A 399 4.10 -21.76 32.81
C TYR A 399 3.74 -21.21 34.21
N PRO A 400 2.88 -20.17 34.29
CA PRO A 400 2.13 -19.56 33.20
C PRO A 400 2.91 -18.51 32.38
N HIS A 401 2.54 -18.34 31.11
CA HIS A 401 3.02 -17.27 30.23
C HIS A 401 1.87 -16.33 29.90
N TRP A 402 2.08 -15.03 29.83
CA TRP A 402 1.01 -14.09 29.51
C TRP A 402 1.46 -12.91 28.67
N VAL A 403 0.49 -12.36 27.95
CA VAL A 403 0.60 -11.15 27.14
C VAL A 403 -0.53 -10.21 27.55
N ASP A 404 -0.18 -8.93 27.78
CA ASP A 404 -1.15 -7.88 28.08
C ASP A 404 -1.34 -7.01 26.85
N PHE A 405 -2.61 -6.81 26.50
CA PHE A 405 -3.04 -6.03 25.34
C PHE A 405 -3.76 -4.77 25.81
N ASP A 406 -3.49 -3.64 25.15
CA ASP A 406 -4.22 -2.38 25.32
C ASP A 406 -5.14 -2.14 24.12
N CYS A 407 -6.44 -1.93 24.36
CA CYS A 407 -7.43 -1.57 23.34
C CYS A 407 -7.43 -0.08 22.99
N GLY A 408 -6.53 0.71 23.59
CA GLY A 408 -6.40 2.17 23.46
C GLY A 408 -7.40 2.95 24.32
N GLU A 409 -8.63 2.48 24.45
CA GLU A 409 -9.70 3.06 25.28
C GLU A 409 -10.58 1.98 25.94
N GLU A 410 -11.48 2.38 26.85
CA GLU A 410 -12.44 1.45 27.45
C GLU A 410 -13.49 1.02 26.41
N LYS A 411 -13.52 -0.29 26.10
CA LYS A 411 -14.44 -0.89 25.13
C LYS A 411 -15.26 -2.01 25.79
N LEU A 412 -16.42 -2.34 25.21
CA LEU A 412 -17.19 -3.48 25.69
C LEU A 412 -16.62 -4.76 25.08
N ILE A 413 -15.75 -5.44 25.83
CA ILE A 413 -15.09 -6.67 25.39
C ILE A 413 -16.09 -7.82 25.45
N LYS A 414 -16.24 -8.51 24.32
CA LYS A 414 -17.14 -9.65 24.13
C LYS A 414 -16.40 -10.97 24.02
N GLY A 415 -15.11 -10.97 23.69
CA GLY A 415 -14.35 -12.18 23.43
C GLY A 415 -12.99 -11.90 22.83
N PHE A 416 -12.36 -12.94 22.31
CA PHE A 416 -11.09 -12.84 21.60
C PHE A 416 -10.99 -13.93 20.51
N THR A 417 -10.07 -13.74 19.58
CA THR A 417 -9.57 -14.80 18.71
C THR A 417 -8.07 -15.01 18.91
N TYR A 418 -7.62 -16.25 18.72
CA TYR A 418 -6.23 -16.66 18.83
C TYR A 418 -5.91 -17.62 17.68
N LEU A 419 -4.92 -17.30 16.88
CA LEU A 419 -4.40 -18.15 15.80
C LEU A 419 -3.10 -18.80 16.28
N PRO A 420 -3.05 -20.14 16.38
CA PRO A 420 -1.79 -20.86 16.60
C PRO A 420 -0.77 -20.57 15.48
N ARG A 421 0.52 -20.84 15.71
CA ARG A 421 1.54 -20.74 14.64
C ARG A 421 1.16 -21.56 13.40
N GLN A 422 1.49 -21.04 12.21
CA GLN A 422 1.09 -21.64 10.93
C GLN A 422 2.23 -22.37 10.18
N ASP A 423 3.42 -22.43 10.77
CA ASP A 423 4.62 -23.04 10.17
C ASP A 423 4.73 -24.56 10.33
N GLY A 424 3.68 -25.21 10.85
CA GLY A 424 3.60 -26.67 11.02
C GLY A 424 4.34 -27.23 12.23
N SER A 425 5.10 -26.42 12.98
CA SER A 425 5.75 -26.87 14.20
C SER A 425 4.74 -27.01 15.35
N PRO A 426 4.76 -28.10 16.14
CA PRO A 426 3.87 -28.24 17.30
C PRO A 426 4.36 -27.45 18.52
N ASN A 427 5.54 -26.82 18.46
CA ASN A 427 6.17 -26.20 19.61
C ASN A 427 5.45 -24.90 20.01
N GLY A 428 5.12 -24.80 21.29
CA GLY A 428 4.42 -23.65 21.85
C GLY A 428 2.90 -23.64 21.63
N ASN A 429 2.34 -24.63 20.92
CA ASN A 429 0.89 -24.67 20.71
C ASN A 429 0.15 -24.72 22.05
N ILE A 430 -0.59 -23.66 22.36
CA ILE A 430 -1.27 -23.48 23.64
C ILE A 430 -2.44 -24.47 23.77
N LYS A 431 -2.55 -25.09 24.95
CA LYS A 431 -3.69 -25.93 25.36
C LYS A 431 -4.55 -25.17 26.36
N GLY A 432 -4.11 -25.04 27.61
CA GLY A 432 -4.86 -24.33 28.65
C GLY A 432 -4.68 -22.83 28.55
N TYR A 433 -5.74 -22.06 28.78
CA TYR A 433 -5.69 -20.60 28.80
C TYR A 433 -6.63 -20.01 29.83
N LYS A 434 -6.35 -18.78 30.27
CA LYS A 434 -7.30 -17.92 30.97
C LYS A 434 -7.17 -16.47 30.52
N VAL A 435 -8.23 -15.69 30.70
CA VAL A 435 -8.28 -14.26 30.36
C VAL A 435 -8.70 -13.44 31.56
N GLN A 436 -8.02 -12.33 31.80
CA GLN A 436 -8.39 -11.33 32.79
C GLN A 436 -8.53 -9.97 32.12
N LEU A 437 -9.35 -9.08 32.68
CA LEU A 437 -9.58 -7.74 32.15
C LEU A 437 -9.10 -6.68 33.14
N SER A 438 -8.75 -5.51 32.63
CA SER A 438 -8.38 -4.36 33.45
C SER A 438 -8.81 -3.04 32.82
N LYS A 439 -9.09 -2.04 33.66
CA LYS A 439 -9.34 -0.65 33.23
C LYS A 439 -8.08 0.21 33.22
N ASP A 440 -7.06 -0.16 34.00
CA ASP A 440 -5.88 0.66 34.27
C ASP A 440 -4.54 -0.02 33.92
N GLY A 441 -4.58 -1.29 33.48
CA GLY A 441 -3.41 -2.10 33.15
C GLY A 441 -2.61 -2.57 34.37
N LYS A 442 -3.10 -2.30 35.59
CA LYS A 442 -2.42 -2.58 36.86
C LYS A 442 -3.23 -3.51 37.74
N THR A 443 -4.52 -3.23 37.85
CA THR A 443 -5.48 -3.99 38.65
C THR A 443 -6.26 -4.92 37.72
N TRP A 444 -6.08 -6.22 37.90
CA TRP A 444 -6.69 -7.24 37.03
C TRP A 444 -7.87 -7.92 37.73
N SER A 445 -8.94 -8.17 36.98
CA SER A 445 -10.09 -8.93 37.45
C SER A 445 -9.72 -10.38 37.79
N GLU A 446 -10.61 -11.09 38.48
CA GLU A 446 -10.62 -12.56 38.40
C GLU A 446 -10.76 -13.02 36.94
N PRO A 447 -10.31 -14.25 36.60
CA PRO A 447 -10.45 -14.77 35.25
C PRO A 447 -11.89 -14.68 34.74
N VAL A 448 -12.10 -13.93 33.65
CA VAL A 448 -13.42 -13.75 33.03
C VAL A 448 -13.79 -14.92 32.13
N VAL A 449 -12.79 -15.68 31.68
CA VAL A 449 -12.93 -16.97 30.99
C VAL A 449 -11.66 -17.79 31.19
N GLU A 450 -11.81 -19.10 31.35
CA GLU A 450 -10.73 -20.08 31.43
C GLU A 450 -11.17 -21.35 30.68
N GLY A 451 -10.23 -22.00 30.00
CA GLY A 451 -10.57 -23.17 29.19
C GLY A 451 -9.36 -23.87 28.59
N SER A 452 -9.64 -24.73 27.61
CA SER A 452 -8.62 -25.44 26.84
C SER A 452 -8.95 -25.43 25.36
N PHE A 453 -7.95 -25.23 24.52
CA PHE A 453 -8.08 -25.31 23.06
C PHE A 453 -7.92 -26.74 22.56
N GLU A 454 -8.67 -27.07 21.51
CA GLU A 454 -8.41 -28.25 20.70
C GLU A 454 -7.07 -28.13 19.98
N ASN A 455 -6.33 -29.25 19.87
CA ASN A 455 -5.07 -29.32 19.16
C ASN A 455 -5.30 -29.26 17.64
N SER A 456 -5.31 -28.04 17.11
CA SER A 456 -5.52 -27.75 15.68
C SER A 456 -4.95 -26.37 15.37
N SER A 457 -4.43 -26.19 14.15
CA SER A 457 -3.91 -24.91 13.64
C SER A 457 -4.98 -23.87 13.29
N LYS A 458 -6.28 -24.22 13.33
CA LYS A 458 -7.37 -23.30 13.03
C LYS A 458 -7.49 -22.18 14.08
N GLU A 459 -7.88 -20.98 13.65
CA GLU A 459 -8.21 -19.86 14.53
C GLU A 459 -9.23 -20.30 15.59
N LYS A 460 -8.97 -19.94 16.84
CA LYS A 460 -9.85 -20.18 17.98
C LYS A 460 -10.63 -18.90 18.24
N LYS A 461 -11.95 -19.00 18.39
CA LYS A 461 -12.83 -17.90 18.80
C LYS A 461 -13.45 -18.24 20.15
N VAL A 462 -13.27 -17.36 21.14
CA VAL A 462 -13.79 -17.54 22.49
C VAL A 462 -14.60 -16.31 22.87
N MET A 463 -15.87 -16.53 23.20
CA MET A 463 -16.75 -15.48 23.70
C MET A 463 -16.72 -15.47 25.22
N LEU A 464 -16.69 -14.29 25.82
CA LEU A 464 -16.88 -14.14 27.25
C LEU A 464 -18.32 -14.53 27.62
N PRO A 465 -18.55 -15.22 28.74
CA PRO A 465 -19.90 -15.52 29.23
C PRO A 465 -20.74 -14.27 29.45
N THR A 466 -20.10 -13.15 29.78
CA THR A 466 -20.72 -11.83 29.91
C THR A 466 -19.77 -10.77 29.37
N PRO A 467 -20.19 -9.96 28.38
CA PRO A 467 -19.40 -8.84 27.92
C PRO A 467 -19.10 -7.85 29.05
N GLN A 468 -17.87 -7.34 29.12
CA GLN A 468 -17.43 -6.43 30.19
C GLN A 468 -16.67 -5.24 29.63
N LYS A 469 -16.88 -4.07 30.23
CA LYS A 469 -16.14 -2.87 29.87
C LYS A 469 -14.73 -2.90 30.45
N ALA A 470 -13.72 -2.83 29.59
CA ALA A 470 -12.32 -2.78 29.98
C ALA A 470 -11.49 -2.12 28.87
N ARG A 471 -10.29 -1.67 29.23
CA ARG A 471 -9.30 -1.16 28.26
C ARG A 471 -8.22 -2.20 27.96
N TYR A 472 -7.86 -3.00 28.95
CA TYR A 472 -6.80 -3.99 28.85
C TYR A 472 -7.33 -5.41 28.98
N LEU A 473 -6.67 -6.33 28.28
CA LEU A 473 -6.91 -7.77 28.36
C LEU A 473 -5.58 -8.49 28.56
N ARG A 474 -5.52 -9.39 29.55
CA ARG A 474 -4.41 -10.30 29.78
C ARG A 474 -4.79 -11.67 29.29
N PHE A 475 -4.08 -12.17 28.28
CA PHE A 475 -4.19 -13.55 27.84
C PHE A 475 -3.08 -14.36 28.50
N THR A 476 -3.44 -15.36 29.29
CA THR A 476 -2.49 -16.24 29.98
C THR A 476 -2.57 -17.64 29.42
N ALA A 477 -1.48 -18.13 28.84
CA ALA A 477 -1.28 -19.53 28.50
C ALA A 477 -0.90 -20.31 29.77
N LEU A 478 -1.57 -21.44 30.01
CA LEU A 478 -1.44 -22.25 31.22
C LEU A 478 -0.72 -23.58 30.96
N SER A 479 -0.76 -24.07 29.72
CA SER A 479 -0.09 -25.31 29.30
C SER A 479 -0.01 -25.39 27.78
N SER A 480 0.87 -26.25 27.26
CA SER A 480 1.01 -26.55 25.84
C SER A 480 0.35 -27.88 25.48
N GLN A 481 0.10 -28.10 24.19
CA GLN A 481 -0.47 -29.35 23.67
C GLN A 481 0.51 -30.52 23.80
N ASN A 482 1.81 -30.27 23.72
CA ASN A 482 2.85 -31.32 23.79
C ASN A 482 3.48 -31.48 25.19
N GLY A 483 3.03 -30.70 26.18
CA GLY A 483 3.52 -30.78 27.57
C GLY A 483 4.84 -30.04 27.83
N ALA A 484 5.43 -29.38 26.83
CA ALA A 484 6.60 -28.52 27.02
C ALA A 484 6.20 -27.17 27.64
N ASP A 485 7.15 -26.47 28.27
CA ASP A 485 6.92 -25.18 28.93
C ASP A 485 6.94 -23.96 27.96
N PHE A 486 6.54 -24.17 26.69
CA PHE A 486 6.55 -23.12 25.66
C PHE A 486 5.15 -22.65 25.30
N ALA A 487 4.98 -21.35 25.05
CA ALA A 487 3.79 -20.81 24.39
C ALA A 487 4.20 -20.08 23.10
N SER A 488 3.34 -20.16 22.08
CA SER A 488 3.52 -19.47 20.81
C SER A 488 2.17 -19.12 20.21
N GLY A 489 2.16 -18.24 19.20
CA GLY A 489 0.95 -17.87 18.47
C GLY A 489 1.30 -17.01 17.26
N ALA A 490 0.49 -17.08 16.21
CA ALA A 490 0.60 -16.21 15.05
C ALA A 490 -0.18 -14.91 15.27
N GLU A 491 -1.45 -14.98 15.70
CA GLU A 491 -2.30 -13.80 15.85
C GLU A 491 -3.15 -13.86 17.12
N PHE A 492 -3.48 -12.70 17.66
CA PHE A 492 -4.40 -12.50 18.75
C PHE A 492 -5.24 -11.24 18.52
N ASN A 493 -6.57 -11.36 18.57
CA ASN A 493 -7.47 -10.24 18.38
C ASN A 493 -8.49 -10.16 19.51
N ILE A 494 -8.87 -8.96 19.92
CA ILE A 494 -9.96 -8.75 20.88
C ILE A 494 -11.25 -8.45 20.13
N LEU A 495 -12.35 -9.10 20.53
CA LEU A 495 -13.68 -8.83 20.00
C LEU A 495 -14.39 -7.84 20.91
N ALA A 496 -14.71 -6.65 20.40
CA ALA A 496 -15.33 -5.59 21.20
C ALA A 496 -16.18 -4.62 20.37
N GLU A 497 -17.15 -3.98 21.03
CA GLU A 497 -17.88 -2.83 20.48
C GLU A 497 -17.11 -1.53 20.64
#